data_AF-A0A953AMM8-F1
#
_entry.id   AF-A0A953AMM8-F1
#
_cell.length_a   1.000
_cell.length_b   1.000
_cell.length_c   1.000
_cell.angle_alpha   90.00
_cell.angle_beta   90.00
_cell.angle_gamma   90.00
#
_symmetry.space_group_name_H-M   'P 1'
#
loop_
_entity.id
_entity.type
_entity.pdbx_description
1 polymer ?
#
loop_
_entity_poly.entity_id
_entity_poly.type
_entity_poly.pdbx_seq_one_letter_code
_entity_poly.pdbx_strand_id
1 'polypeptide(L)'
;MIWVVVIVGLLALVFLHELGHFTVARLVGIKPRSFYIGFPPAIAKVRRNGIEYGIGAIPLGGLVRIPGMHRPSGRDLEAFAAPALREEPSLAPSLQRVRRALDAEDVAGVRAALPELERELEAASLSPAARRSARRAVREVDEGSGEDAYWRQPTWKRLAVIAAGPAANVLVAFVAFFAVYATGAPSQHPSTEVAAVSAGTPAAAAGLEPGDRVVAVDGRPAPTFDTVSRLIRASRGGPVTLTVRRDGRTVTLGPRRTIFRDGRWIWGFVPAAQLVSYPLGSSARLAAGDCWQVVTGTAKAIASLFGGRGEGQLTSTVGIVRISAAALEVSFAWYVQIVGFVSMSLALLNLLPLLPLDGGHILFSLIEAVRRRALAREVYERVSVVGFALIILIWVIALSNDFSAGAPR
;
A
#
# COMPACT_ATOMS: atom_id res chain seq x y z
N MET A 1 -5.32 -21.65 8.70
CA MET A 1 -6.48 -20.77 8.47
C MET A 1 -6.13 -19.29 8.60
N ILE A 2 -5.49 -18.84 9.68
CA ILE A 2 -5.08 -17.44 9.93
C ILE A 2 -4.30 -16.82 8.76
N TRP A 3 -3.25 -17.49 8.29
CA TRP A 3 -2.44 -17.03 7.16
C TRP A 3 -3.23 -16.82 5.87
N VAL A 4 -4.26 -17.63 5.61
CA VAL A 4 -5.13 -17.49 4.44
C VAL A 4 -5.95 -16.21 4.54
N VAL A 5 -6.51 -15.91 5.71
CA VAL A 5 -7.28 -14.68 5.96
C VAL A 5 -6.39 -13.45 5.73
N VAL A 6 -5.17 -13.46 6.26
CA VAL A 6 -4.20 -12.38 6.09
C VAL A 6 -3.84 -12.17 4.62
N ILE A 7 -3.49 -13.24 3.90
CA ILE A 7 -3.12 -13.17 2.48
C ILE A 7 -4.29 -12.65 1.64
N VAL A 8 -5.50 -13.16 1.88
CA VAL A 8 -6.72 -12.69 1.20
C VAL A 8 -6.99 -11.21 1.49
N GLY A 9 -6.79 -10.76 2.74
CA GLY A 9 -6.92 -9.35 3.10
C GLY A 9 -5.93 -8.46 2.35
N LEU A 10 -4.65 -8.85 2.27
CA LEU A 10 -3.64 -8.11 1.53
C LEU A 10 -3.90 -8.09 0.01
N LEU A 11 -4.34 -9.23 -0.56
CA LEU A 11 -4.77 -9.30 -1.95
C LEU A 11 -5.97 -8.40 -2.23
N ALA A 12 -6.91 -8.29 -1.28
CA ALA A 12 -8.06 -7.42 -1.39
C ALA A 12 -7.65 -5.94 -1.42
N LEU A 13 -6.63 -5.52 -0.67
CA LEU A 13 -6.10 -4.15 -0.72
C LEU A 13 -5.59 -3.80 -2.11
N VAL A 14 -4.79 -4.70 -2.70
CA VAL A 14 -4.26 -4.52 -4.05
C VAL A 14 -5.41 -4.52 -5.08
N PHE A 15 -6.37 -5.43 -4.95
CA PHE A 15 -7.54 -5.45 -5.83
C PHE A 15 -8.34 -4.14 -5.75
N LEU A 16 -8.57 -3.60 -4.55
CA LEU A 16 -9.31 -2.36 -4.36
C LEU A 16 -8.55 -1.15 -4.94
N HIS A 17 -7.22 -1.15 -4.83
CA HIS A 17 -6.36 -0.18 -5.50
C HIS A 17 -6.52 -0.22 -7.02
N GLU A 18 -6.35 -1.39 -7.65
CA GLU A 18 -6.55 -1.56 -9.10
C GLU A 18 -7.98 -1.22 -9.52
N LEU A 19 -8.97 -1.57 -8.71
CA LEU A 19 -10.38 -1.25 -8.95
C LEU A 19 -10.61 0.27 -8.97
N GLY A 20 -9.87 1.04 -8.17
CA GLY A 20 -9.87 2.50 -8.20
C GLY A 20 -9.51 3.03 -9.58
N HIS A 21 -8.33 2.65 -10.11
CA HIS A 21 -7.90 3.04 -11.46
C HIS A 21 -8.92 2.62 -12.53
N PHE A 22 -9.37 1.36 -12.47
CA PHE A 22 -10.31 0.81 -13.44
C PHE A 22 -11.64 1.58 -13.46
N THR A 23 -12.19 1.85 -12.27
CA THR A 23 -13.48 2.52 -12.11
C THR A 23 -13.40 3.95 -12.65
N VAL A 24 -12.40 4.72 -12.22
CA VAL A 24 -12.26 6.11 -12.66
C VAL A 24 -11.93 6.20 -14.15
N ALA A 25 -11.11 5.29 -14.70
CA ALA A 25 -10.85 5.24 -16.13
C ALA A 25 -12.15 5.13 -16.94
N ARG A 26 -13.02 4.19 -16.55
CA ARG A 26 -14.32 4.02 -17.20
C ARG A 26 -15.22 5.24 -17.06
N LEU A 27 -15.25 5.87 -15.88
CA LEU A 27 -16.06 7.06 -15.63
C LEU A 27 -15.64 8.26 -16.49
N VAL A 28 -14.35 8.40 -16.78
CA VAL A 28 -13.83 9.50 -17.63
C VAL A 28 -13.76 9.15 -19.12
N GLY A 29 -14.27 7.98 -19.52
CA GLY A 29 -14.37 7.53 -20.91
C GLY A 29 -13.12 6.84 -21.47
N ILE A 30 -12.13 6.52 -20.62
CA ILE A 30 -10.97 5.71 -21.00
C ILE A 30 -11.37 4.24 -20.82
N LYS A 31 -11.14 3.38 -21.81
CA LYS A 31 -11.55 1.97 -21.75
C LYS A 31 -10.34 1.07 -21.45
N PRO A 32 -10.18 0.57 -20.22
CA PRO A 32 -9.12 -0.41 -19.92
C PRO A 32 -9.24 -1.64 -20.83
N ARG A 33 -8.11 -2.24 -21.20
CA ARG A 33 -8.05 -3.45 -22.04
C ARG A 33 -7.95 -4.72 -21.20
N SER A 34 -7.42 -4.61 -19.99
CA SER A 34 -7.29 -5.74 -19.07
C SER A 34 -7.44 -5.33 -17.61
N PHE A 35 -7.96 -6.23 -16.79
CA PHE A 35 -8.01 -6.14 -15.33
C PHE A 35 -7.59 -7.49 -14.73
N TYR A 36 -6.47 -7.52 -14.02
CA TYR A 36 -5.91 -8.74 -13.44
C TYR A 36 -5.67 -8.60 -11.95
N ILE A 37 -5.98 -9.68 -11.23
CA ILE A 37 -5.56 -9.90 -9.85
C ILE A 37 -4.35 -10.84 -9.89
N GLY A 38 -3.20 -10.38 -9.39
CA GLY A 38 -1.92 -11.07 -9.56
C GLY A 38 -1.25 -10.84 -10.91
N PHE A 39 0.05 -11.14 -10.99
CA PHE A 39 0.82 -11.02 -12.23
C PHE A 39 0.73 -12.27 -13.11
N PRO A 40 0.91 -12.11 -14.44
CA PRO A 40 0.97 -13.22 -15.40
C PRO A 40 2.02 -14.30 -15.03
N PRO A 41 1.90 -15.52 -15.57
CA PRO A 41 0.89 -15.99 -16.55
C PRO A 41 -0.52 -16.11 -15.96
N ALA A 42 -1.55 -16.08 -16.82
CA ALA A 42 -2.94 -16.19 -16.36
C ALA A 42 -3.28 -17.63 -15.98
N ILE A 43 -3.81 -17.86 -14.78
CA ILE A 43 -4.43 -19.12 -14.36
C ILE A 43 -5.82 -19.24 -15.00
N ALA A 44 -6.61 -18.16 -14.90
CA ALA A 44 -7.95 -18.09 -15.45
C ALA A 44 -8.14 -16.71 -16.08
N LYS A 45 -8.83 -16.65 -17.22
CA LYS A 45 -9.17 -15.39 -17.88
C LYS A 45 -10.47 -15.49 -18.65
N VAL A 46 -11.21 -14.38 -18.69
CA VAL A 46 -12.46 -14.24 -19.43
C VAL A 46 -12.48 -12.88 -20.10
N ARG A 47 -12.95 -12.82 -21.35
CA ARG A 47 -13.11 -11.55 -22.07
C ARG A 47 -14.57 -11.14 -22.07
N ARG A 48 -14.87 -9.95 -21.53
CA ARG A 48 -16.23 -9.38 -21.50
C ARG A 48 -16.20 -7.91 -21.88
N ASN A 49 -17.06 -7.51 -22.81
CA ASN A 49 -17.19 -6.13 -23.30
C ASN A 49 -15.84 -5.54 -23.77
N GLY A 50 -15.03 -6.33 -24.48
CA GLY A 50 -13.72 -5.91 -24.97
C GLY A 50 -12.59 -5.92 -23.93
N ILE A 51 -12.90 -6.15 -22.64
CA ILE A 51 -11.93 -6.16 -21.53
C ILE A 51 -11.60 -7.60 -21.15
N GLU A 52 -10.31 -7.89 -20.99
CA GLU A 52 -9.82 -9.17 -20.46
C GLU A 52 -9.72 -9.11 -18.94
N TYR A 53 -10.53 -9.91 -18.24
CA TYR A 53 -10.45 -10.10 -16.79
C TYR A 53 -9.69 -11.38 -16.51
N GLY A 54 -8.77 -11.39 -15.55
CA GLY A 54 -8.05 -12.61 -15.23
C GLY A 54 -7.45 -12.66 -13.83
N ILE A 55 -7.03 -13.87 -13.48
CA ILE A 55 -6.29 -14.19 -12.26
C ILE A 55 -4.89 -14.64 -12.70
N GLY A 56 -3.87 -13.92 -12.26
CA GLY A 56 -2.47 -14.22 -12.48
C GLY A 56 -1.95 -15.32 -11.57
N ALA A 57 -0.89 -16.01 -12.00
CA ALA A 57 -0.24 -17.07 -11.25
C ALA A 57 0.57 -16.56 -10.06
N ILE A 58 1.04 -15.31 -10.12
CA ILE A 58 1.83 -14.70 -9.07
C ILE A 58 0.91 -13.81 -8.22
N PRO A 59 0.64 -14.15 -6.95
CA PRO A 59 -0.31 -13.44 -6.09
C PRO A 59 0.29 -12.15 -5.48
N LEU A 60 1.23 -11.52 -6.16
CA LEU A 60 1.85 -10.26 -5.75
C LEU A 60 1.35 -9.20 -6.71
N GLY A 61 0.54 -8.24 -6.27
CA GLY A 61 0.10 -7.14 -7.13
C GLY A 61 -1.16 -7.44 -7.97
N GLY A 62 -1.47 -6.49 -8.84
CA GLY A 62 -2.55 -6.54 -9.81
C GLY A 62 -2.16 -5.71 -11.02
N LEU A 63 -3.00 -5.71 -12.06
CA LEU A 63 -2.70 -4.97 -13.27
C LEU A 63 -3.98 -4.48 -13.93
N VAL A 64 -4.13 -3.16 -14.03
CA VAL A 64 -5.05 -2.53 -14.99
C VAL A 64 -4.28 -2.06 -16.22
N ARG A 65 -4.52 -2.74 -17.35
CA ARG A 65 -3.92 -2.31 -18.62
C ARG A 65 -4.76 -1.19 -19.23
N ILE A 66 -4.27 0.04 -19.11
CA ILE A 66 -4.85 1.21 -19.76
C ILE A 66 -4.16 1.42 -21.12
N PRO A 67 -4.91 1.62 -22.22
CA PRO A 67 -4.31 1.86 -23.53
C PRO A 67 -3.48 3.15 -23.52
N GLY A 68 -2.32 3.14 -24.16
CA GLY A 68 -1.48 4.34 -24.30
C GLY A 68 -0.88 4.86 -22.99
N MET A 69 -0.68 4.03 -21.97
CA MET A 69 0.12 4.38 -20.77
C MET A 69 1.55 4.78 -21.15
N HIS A 70 2.09 4.12 -22.17
CA HIS A 70 3.31 4.51 -22.86
C HIS A 70 2.93 4.90 -24.29
N ARG A 71 3.63 5.88 -24.87
CA ARG A 71 3.42 6.23 -26.28
C ARG A 71 3.88 5.06 -27.17
N PRO A 72 3.07 4.65 -28.15
CA PRO A 72 3.51 3.66 -29.12
C PRO A 72 4.75 4.21 -29.84
N SER A 73 5.75 3.36 -30.06
CA SER A 73 6.98 3.74 -30.77
C SER A 73 7.23 2.85 -31.97
N GLY A 74 7.86 3.43 -32.99
CA GLY A 74 8.35 2.68 -34.14
C GLY A 74 9.34 1.58 -33.73
N ARG A 75 10.18 1.85 -32.73
CA ARG A 75 11.15 0.89 -32.20
C ARG A 75 10.49 -0.36 -31.60
N ASP A 76 9.43 -0.20 -30.80
CA ASP A 76 8.71 -1.35 -30.22
C ASP A 76 8.00 -2.16 -31.31
N LEU A 77 7.34 -1.46 -32.24
CA LEU A 77 6.68 -2.08 -33.39
C LEU A 77 7.67 -2.96 -34.15
N GLU A 78 8.85 -2.45 -34.47
CA GLU A 78 9.90 -3.23 -35.13
C GLU A 78 10.40 -4.39 -34.28
N ALA A 79 10.65 -4.18 -32.99
CA ALA A 79 11.15 -5.23 -32.11
C ALA A 79 10.18 -6.42 -32.03
N PHE A 80 8.87 -6.15 -31.91
CA PHE A 80 7.85 -7.20 -31.87
C PHE A 80 7.51 -7.79 -33.24
N ALA A 81 7.66 -7.03 -34.33
CA ALA A 81 7.45 -7.51 -35.70
C ALA A 81 8.69 -8.20 -36.30
N ALA A 82 9.88 -8.07 -35.70
CA ALA A 82 11.13 -8.61 -36.21
C ALA A 82 11.09 -10.10 -36.57
N PRO A 83 10.45 -11.00 -35.79
CA PRO A 83 10.29 -12.40 -36.21
C PRO A 83 9.48 -12.55 -37.49
N ALA A 84 8.40 -11.78 -37.66
CA ALA A 84 7.57 -11.83 -38.85
C ALA A 84 8.29 -11.26 -40.08
N LEU A 85 9.06 -10.17 -39.92
CA LEU A 85 9.89 -9.61 -40.99
C LEU A 85 10.97 -10.56 -41.50
N ARG A 86 11.56 -11.38 -40.60
CA ARG A 86 12.56 -12.38 -40.99
C ARG A 86 11.97 -13.50 -41.83
N GLU A 87 10.73 -13.89 -41.53
CA GLU A 87 10.03 -14.96 -42.25
C GLU A 87 9.40 -14.43 -43.55
N GLU A 88 8.87 -13.20 -43.54
CA GLU A 88 8.18 -12.57 -44.66
C GLU A 88 8.70 -11.13 -44.88
N PRO A 89 9.80 -10.96 -45.63
CA PRO A 89 10.41 -9.65 -45.89
C PRO A 89 9.51 -8.66 -46.64
N SER A 90 8.48 -9.16 -47.34
CA SER A 90 7.51 -8.35 -48.09
C SER A 90 6.70 -7.39 -47.19
N LEU A 91 6.63 -7.66 -45.88
CA LEU A 91 5.98 -6.79 -44.87
C LEU A 91 6.74 -5.49 -44.57
N ALA A 92 8.03 -5.40 -44.97
CA ALA A 92 8.91 -4.30 -44.60
C ALA A 92 8.39 -2.90 -45.02
N PRO A 93 7.84 -2.69 -46.25
CA PRO A 93 7.35 -1.39 -46.67
C PRO A 93 6.17 -0.89 -45.81
N SER A 94 5.18 -1.74 -45.55
CA SER A 94 4.02 -1.40 -44.71
C SER A 94 4.41 -1.14 -43.28
N LEU A 95 5.32 -1.94 -42.71
CA LEU A 95 5.85 -1.72 -41.38
C LEU A 95 6.60 -0.38 -41.29
N GLN A 96 7.43 -0.05 -42.27
CA GLN A 96 8.16 1.21 -42.32
C GLN A 96 7.23 2.42 -42.44
N ARG A 97 6.11 2.32 -43.15
CA ARG A 97 5.09 3.38 -43.20
C ARG A 97 4.52 3.67 -41.82
N VAL A 98 4.07 2.63 -41.10
CA VAL A 98 3.53 2.78 -39.74
C VAL A 98 4.62 3.31 -38.80
N ARG A 99 5.84 2.79 -38.88
CA ARG A 99 6.98 3.28 -38.11
C ARG A 99 7.23 4.76 -38.32
N ARG A 100 7.34 5.22 -39.57
CA ARG A 100 7.60 6.63 -39.87
C ARG A 100 6.50 7.53 -39.33
N ALA A 101 5.24 7.10 -39.41
CA ALA A 101 4.13 7.84 -38.83
C ALA A 101 4.22 7.89 -37.28
N LEU A 102 4.62 6.79 -36.63
CA LEU A 102 4.87 6.77 -35.18
C LEU A 102 6.03 7.70 -34.77
N ASP A 103 7.15 7.63 -35.49
CA ASP A 103 8.34 8.44 -35.22
C ASP A 103 8.08 9.94 -35.46
N ALA A 104 7.13 10.27 -36.35
CA ALA A 104 6.66 11.63 -36.61
C ALA A 104 5.52 12.09 -35.68
N GLU A 105 5.09 11.24 -34.73
CA GLU A 105 3.89 11.46 -33.89
C GLU A 105 2.59 11.74 -34.69
N ASP A 106 2.51 11.26 -35.94
CA ASP A 106 1.38 11.43 -36.84
C ASP A 106 0.34 10.31 -36.64
N VAL A 107 -0.57 10.52 -35.70
CA VAL A 107 -1.65 9.57 -35.39
C VAL A 107 -2.59 9.33 -36.59
N ALA A 108 -2.80 10.32 -37.45
CA ALA A 108 -3.64 10.17 -38.63
C ALA A 108 -2.94 9.26 -39.67
N GLY A 109 -1.65 9.47 -39.88
CA GLY A 109 -0.80 8.59 -40.69
C GLY A 109 -0.76 7.16 -40.17
N VAL A 110 -0.66 6.97 -38.84
CA VAL A 110 -0.72 5.63 -38.23
C VAL A 110 -2.06 4.96 -38.53
N ARG A 111 -3.20 5.64 -38.30
CA ARG A 111 -4.53 5.08 -38.59
C ARG A 111 -4.75 4.74 -40.07
N ALA A 112 -4.14 5.51 -40.97
CA ALA A 112 -4.22 5.26 -42.41
C ALA A 112 -3.38 4.05 -42.84
N ALA A 113 -2.18 3.89 -42.26
CA ALA A 113 -1.24 2.83 -42.65
C ALA A 113 -1.48 1.48 -41.96
N LEU A 114 -2.04 1.48 -40.74
CA LEU A 114 -2.18 0.27 -39.93
C LEU A 114 -3.07 -0.83 -40.56
N PRO A 115 -4.22 -0.51 -41.19
CA PRO A 115 -5.07 -1.53 -41.82
C PRO A 115 -4.43 -2.25 -43.01
N GLU A 116 -3.47 -1.61 -43.68
CA GLU A 116 -2.68 -2.25 -44.74
C GLU A 116 -1.75 -3.30 -44.16
N LEU A 117 -0.96 -2.92 -43.13
CA LEU A 117 -0.07 -3.84 -42.43
C LEU A 117 -0.83 -5.02 -41.81
N GLU A 118 -2.01 -4.78 -41.23
CA GLU A 118 -2.88 -5.83 -40.69
C GLU A 118 -3.26 -6.87 -41.75
N ARG A 119 -3.73 -6.42 -42.91
CA ARG A 119 -4.14 -7.32 -44.00
C ARG A 119 -2.97 -8.14 -44.52
N GLU A 120 -1.80 -7.53 -44.68
CA GLU A 120 -0.59 -8.24 -45.12
C GLU A 120 -0.14 -9.28 -44.08
N LEU A 121 -0.18 -8.95 -42.79
CA LEU A 121 0.16 -9.89 -41.72
C LEU A 121 -0.80 -11.09 -41.63
N GLU A 122 -2.08 -10.88 -41.94
CA GLU A 122 -3.08 -11.96 -42.02
C GLU A 122 -2.87 -12.85 -43.24
N ALA A 123 -2.45 -12.28 -44.37
CA ALA A 123 -2.14 -13.03 -45.59
C ALA A 123 -0.79 -13.77 -45.51
N ALA A 124 0.15 -13.30 -44.68
CA ALA A 124 1.50 -13.84 -44.59
C ALA A 124 1.56 -15.27 -43.99
N SER A 125 2.43 -16.08 -44.58
CA SER A 125 2.70 -17.46 -44.15
C SER A 125 3.70 -17.49 -42.99
N LEU A 126 3.25 -17.02 -41.81
CA LEU A 126 4.07 -16.89 -40.61
C LEU A 126 3.94 -18.09 -39.66
N SER A 127 5.02 -18.39 -38.96
CA SER A 127 5.02 -19.29 -37.81
C SER A 127 4.05 -18.79 -36.73
N PRO A 128 3.44 -19.68 -35.92
CA PRO A 128 2.49 -19.27 -34.88
C PRO A 128 3.09 -18.29 -33.87
N ALA A 129 4.40 -18.40 -33.58
CA ALA A 129 5.09 -17.48 -32.69
C ALA A 129 5.27 -16.10 -33.32
N ALA A 130 5.75 -16.03 -34.58
CA ALA A 130 5.92 -14.77 -35.30
C ALA A 130 4.58 -14.05 -35.50
N ARG A 131 3.53 -14.77 -35.91
CA ARG A 131 2.18 -14.22 -36.06
C ARG A 131 1.63 -13.65 -34.74
N ARG A 132 1.78 -14.36 -33.61
CA ARG A 132 1.34 -13.87 -32.30
C ARG A 132 2.09 -12.59 -31.89
N SER A 133 3.40 -12.55 -32.12
CA SER A 133 4.24 -11.37 -31.80
C SER A 133 3.85 -10.17 -32.66
N ALA A 134 3.69 -10.34 -33.98
CA ALA A 134 3.31 -9.26 -34.88
C ALA A 134 1.89 -8.74 -34.62
N ARG A 135 0.91 -9.63 -34.41
CA ARG A 135 -0.45 -9.23 -34.01
C ARG A 135 -0.47 -8.48 -32.68
N ARG A 136 0.44 -8.81 -31.76
CA ARG A 136 0.58 -8.06 -30.50
C ARG A 136 1.12 -6.65 -30.77
N ALA A 137 2.13 -6.52 -31.62
CA ALA A 137 2.72 -5.23 -31.99
C ALA A 137 1.66 -4.29 -32.58
N VAL A 138 0.94 -4.77 -33.59
CA VAL A 138 -0.12 -4.01 -34.26
C VAL A 138 -1.23 -3.63 -33.30
N ARG A 139 -1.69 -4.56 -32.46
CA ARG A 139 -2.71 -4.26 -31.43
C ARG A 139 -2.24 -3.20 -30.43
N GLU A 140 -0.97 -3.25 -30.01
CA GLU A 140 -0.41 -2.25 -29.10
C GLU A 140 -0.33 -0.86 -29.77
N VAL A 141 -0.02 -0.79 -31.06
CA VAL A 141 -0.04 0.45 -31.85
C VAL A 141 -1.47 0.98 -32.03
N ASP A 142 -2.42 0.12 -32.40
CA ASP A 142 -3.83 0.49 -32.56
C ASP A 142 -4.41 1.03 -31.25
N GLU A 143 -4.31 0.24 -30.17
CA GLU A 143 -4.79 0.63 -28.85
C GLU A 143 -4.09 1.90 -28.33
N GLY A 144 -2.77 2.01 -28.55
CA GLY A 144 -1.97 3.16 -28.13
C GLY A 144 -2.22 4.43 -28.94
N SER A 145 -2.79 4.32 -30.14
CA SER A 145 -3.14 5.44 -31.04
C SER A 145 -4.65 5.73 -31.05
N GLY A 146 -5.43 4.96 -30.30
CA GLY A 146 -6.87 5.14 -30.10
C GLY A 146 -7.22 6.49 -29.47
N GLU A 147 -8.48 6.91 -29.60
CA GLU A 147 -8.95 8.16 -28.98
C GLU A 147 -9.03 8.08 -27.47
N ASP A 148 -9.14 6.87 -26.93
CA ASP A 148 -9.13 6.56 -25.51
C ASP A 148 -7.73 6.31 -24.96
N ALA A 149 -6.67 6.47 -25.77
CA ALA A 149 -5.30 6.33 -25.33
C ALA A 149 -4.96 7.37 -24.25
N TYR A 150 -4.37 6.90 -23.14
CA TYR A 150 -4.12 7.68 -21.94
C TYR A 150 -3.29 8.94 -22.20
N TRP A 151 -2.19 8.84 -22.95
CA TRP A 151 -1.32 9.97 -23.26
C TRP A 151 -2.01 11.07 -24.10
N ARG A 152 -3.11 10.75 -24.79
CA ARG A 152 -3.93 11.69 -25.58
C ARG A 152 -5.04 12.35 -24.78
N GLN A 153 -5.30 11.89 -23.56
CA GLN A 153 -6.36 12.45 -22.72
C GLN A 153 -5.94 13.77 -22.10
N PRO A 154 -6.92 14.66 -21.80
CA PRO A 154 -6.69 15.83 -20.97
C PRO A 154 -5.98 15.46 -19.65
N THR A 155 -5.05 16.30 -19.21
CA THR A 155 -4.24 16.06 -18.00
C THR A 155 -5.10 15.74 -16.78
N TRP A 156 -6.24 16.41 -16.59
CA TRP A 156 -7.11 16.14 -15.45
C TRP A 156 -7.67 14.71 -15.45
N LYS A 157 -8.00 14.14 -16.63
CA LYS A 157 -8.45 12.73 -16.73
C LYS A 157 -7.32 11.78 -16.37
N ARG A 158 -6.13 12.05 -16.90
CA ARG A 158 -4.90 11.29 -16.62
C ARG A 158 -4.63 11.24 -15.11
N LEU A 159 -4.62 12.42 -14.48
CA LEU A 159 -4.41 12.57 -13.04
C LEU A 159 -5.51 11.90 -12.22
N ALA A 160 -6.78 12.06 -12.59
CA ALA A 160 -7.89 11.44 -11.88
C ALA A 160 -7.78 9.92 -11.88
N VAL A 161 -7.45 9.32 -13.03
CA VAL A 161 -7.31 7.86 -13.15
C VAL A 161 -6.14 7.33 -12.32
N ILE A 162 -4.97 7.97 -12.37
CA ILE A 162 -3.80 7.51 -11.60
C ILE A 162 -3.97 7.80 -10.10
N ALA A 163 -4.58 8.91 -9.70
CA ALA A 163 -4.82 9.20 -8.29
C ALA A 163 -5.89 8.28 -7.66
N ALA A 164 -6.73 7.64 -8.49
CA ALA A 164 -7.83 6.81 -8.01
C ALA A 164 -7.38 5.56 -7.22
N GLY A 165 -6.26 4.95 -7.60
CA GLY A 165 -5.73 3.78 -6.89
C GLY A 165 -5.31 4.14 -5.45
N PRO A 166 -4.41 5.12 -5.23
CA PRO A 166 -4.06 5.56 -3.90
C PRO A 166 -5.26 6.08 -3.11
N ALA A 167 -6.18 6.81 -3.75
CA ALA A 167 -7.40 7.29 -3.10
C ALA A 167 -8.31 6.14 -2.61
N ALA A 168 -8.43 5.05 -3.37
CA ALA A 168 -9.17 3.87 -2.95
C ALA A 168 -8.54 3.24 -1.69
N ASN A 169 -7.21 3.17 -1.61
CA ASN A 169 -6.53 2.69 -0.41
C ASN A 169 -6.71 3.63 0.79
N VAL A 170 -6.67 4.96 0.61
CA VAL A 170 -6.99 5.90 1.69
C VAL A 170 -8.41 5.69 2.20
N LEU A 171 -9.38 5.48 1.30
CA LEU A 171 -10.76 5.20 1.67
C LEU A 171 -10.88 3.89 2.46
N VAL A 172 -10.22 2.83 2.00
CA VAL A 172 -10.21 1.53 2.70
C VAL A 172 -9.59 1.66 4.10
N ALA A 173 -8.48 2.39 4.23
CA ALA A 173 -7.86 2.66 5.52
C ALA A 173 -8.82 3.39 6.46
N PHE A 174 -9.46 4.46 5.99
CA PHE A 174 -10.44 5.21 6.76
C PHE A 174 -11.61 4.33 7.22
N VAL A 175 -12.18 3.53 6.31
CA VAL A 175 -13.28 2.60 6.63
C VAL A 175 -12.85 1.54 7.64
N ALA A 176 -11.64 1.00 7.52
CA ALA A 176 -11.10 0.02 8.45
C ALA A 176 -10.95 0.60 9.87
N PHE A 177 -10.32 1.77 10.01
CA PHE A 177 -10.20 2.45 11.31
C PHE A 177 -11.57 2.83 11.87
N PHE A 178 -12.45 3.36 11.03
CA PHE A 178 -13.81 3.72 11.42
C PHE A 178 -14.58 2.51 11.97
N ALA A 179 -14.51 1.36 11.28
CA ALA A 179 -15.17 0.14 11.69
C ALA A 179 -14.69 -0.31 13.07
N VAL A 180 -13.38 -0.29 13.32
CA VAL A 180 -12.80 -0.65 14.62
C VAL A 180 -13.36 0.23 15.74
N TYR A 181 -13.39 1.56 15.56
CA TYR A 181 -13.95 2.47 16.57
C TYR A 181 -15.47 2.34 16.73
N ALA A 182 -16.20 2.04 15.65
CA ALA A 182 -17.66 1.88 15.70
C ALA A 182 -18.10 0.56 16.35
N THR A 183 -17.35 -0.53 16.14
CA THR A 183 -17.75 -1.88 16.60
C THR A 183 -17.15 -2.26 17.96
N GLY A 184 -16.08 -1.58 18.38
CA GLY A 184 -15.42 -1.82 19.66
C GLY A 184 -13.91 -1.77 19.52
N ALA A 185 -13.30 -0.69 20.01
CA ALA A 185 -11.86 -0.51 20.07
C ALA A 185 -11.40 -0.47 21.53
N PRO A 186 -10.13 -0.79 21.83
CA PRO A 186 -9.57 -0.50 23.15
C PRO A 186 -9.81 0.97 23.51
N SER A 187 -10.36 1.20 24.69
CA SER A 187 -10.60 2.54 25.23
C SER A 187 -9.31 3.35 25.21
N GLN A 188 -9.39 4.61 24.78
CA GLN A 188 -8.30 5.57 24.91
C GLN A 188 -7.94 5.83 26.39
N HIS A 189 -8.84 5.46 27.31
CA HIS A 189 -8.62 5.46 28.75
C HIS A 189 -8.59 4.02 29.26
N PRO A 190 -7.41 3.43 29.47
CA PRO A 190 -7.30 2.08 30.00
C PRO A 190 -7.99 1.97 31.37
N SER A 191 -8.47 0.76 31.68
CA SER A 191 -9.01 0.47 33.00
C SER A 191 -7.92 0.63 34.07
N THR A 192 -8.32 0.95 35.30
CA THR A 192 -7.43 0.84 36.46
C THR A 192 -7.30 -0.59 36.99
N GLU A 193 -8.02 -1.53 36.38
CA GLU A 193 -7.89 -2.96 36.60
C GLU A 193 -6.59 -3.51 35.99
N VAL A 194 -5.91 -4.39 36.71
CA VAL A 194 -4.65 -4.99 36.32
C VAL A 194 -4.93 -6.24 35.50
N ALA A 195 -4.51 -6.27 34.24
CA ALA A 195 -4.57 -7.48 33.41
C ALA A 195 -3.39 -8.42 33.66
N ALA A 196 -2.18 -7.86 33.83
CA ALA A 196 -0.97 -8.65 34.04
C ALA A 196 0.07 -7.87 34.83
N VAL A 197 0.94 -8.58 35.52
CA VAL A 197 2.06 -8.01 36.27
C VAL A 197 3.37 -8.52 35.68
N SER A 198 4.28 -7.60 35.38
CA SER A 198 5.55 -7.95 34.74
C SER A 198 6.52 -8.54 35.76
N ALA A 199 7.12 -9.69 35.45
CA ALA A 199 8.13 -10.31 36.31
C ALA A 199 9.34 -9.39 36.54
N GLY A 200 9.95 -9.48 37.72
CA GLY A 200 11.13 -8.67 38.09
C GLY A 200 10.87 -7.17 38.23
N THR A 201 9.60 -6.77 38.46
CA THR A 201 9.23 -5.36 38.63
C THR A 201 8.78 -5.02 40.06
N PRO A 202 8.75 -3.74 40.44
CA PRO A 202 8.22 -3.29 41.73
C PRO A 202 6.81 -3.82 42.03
N ALA A 203 5.93 -3.86 41.04
CA ALA A 203 4.56 -4.38 41.16
C ALA A 203 4.54 -5.86 41.55
N ALA A 204 5.36 -6.69 40.90
CA ALA A 204 5.50 -8.11 41.26
C ALA A 204 6.04 -8.28 42.67
N ALA A 205 7.08 -7.52 43.04
CA ALA A 205 7.69 -7.58 44.37
C ALA A 205 6.81 -6.98 45.49
N ALA A 206 5.81 -6.18 45.12
CA ALA A 206 4.79 -5.65 46.03
C ALA A 206 3.60 -6.59 46.21
N GLY A 207 3.51 -7.67 45.42
CA GLY A 207 2.40 -8.61 45.45
C GLY A 207 1.15 -8.12 44.72
N LEU A 208 1.29 -7.25 43.70
CA LEU A 208 0.19 -6.90 42.81
C LEU A 208 -0.24 -8.13 42.01
N GLU A 209 -1.55 -8.33 41.83
CA GLU A 209 -2.12 -9.50 41.17
C GLU A 209 -3.03 -9.10 39.99
N PRO A 210 -3.13 -9.92 38.94
CA PRO A 210 -4.17 -9.76 37.92
C PRO A 210 -5.58 -9.74 38.55
N GLY A 211 -6.42 -8.82 38.10
CA GLY A 211 -7.76 -8.56 38.66
C GLY A 211 -7.80 -7.44 39.72
N ASP A 212 -6.65 -7.03 40.27
CA ASP A 212 -6.59 -5.88 41.18
C ASP A 212 -7.06 -4.61 40.50
N ARG A 213 -7.86 -3.78 41.18
CA ARG A 213 -8.22 -2.44 40.68
C ARG A 213 -7.51 -1.35 41.44
N VAL A 214 -6.63 -0.60 40.78
CA VAL A 214 -5.94 0.53 41.40
C VAL A 214 -6.94 1.66 41.68
N VAL A 215 -7.02 2.09 42.94
CA VAL A 215 -7.94 3.14 43.40
C VAL A 215 -7.21 4.39 43.90
N ALA A 216 -5.96 4.26 44.37
CA ALA A 216 -5.12 5.39 44.75
C ALA A 216 -3.62 5.12 44.57
N VAL A 217 -2.84 6.19 44.41
CA VAL A 217 -1.37 6.18 44.35
C VAL A 217 -0.86 7.16 45.41
N ASP A 218 -0.02 6.70 46.34
CA ASP A 218 0.49 7.49 47.47
C ASP A 218 -0.62 8.19 48.27
N GLY A 219 -1.73 7.47 48.50
CA GLY A 219 -2.90 7.98 49.20
C GLY A 219 -3.78 8.95 48.39
N ARG A 220 -3.38 9.33 47.16
CA ARG A 220 -4.17 10.20 46.28
C ARG A 220 -5.11 9.38 45.40
N PRO A 221 -6.43 9.69 45.37
CA PRO A 221 -7.38 9.00 44.51
C PRO A 221 -6.97 9.03 43.03
N ALA A 222 -7.06 7.88 42.37
CA ALA A 222 -6.66 7.71 40.98
C ALA A 222 -7.78 7.01 40.18
N PRO A 223 -8.84 7.76 39.78
CA PRO A 223 -10.02 7.18 39.13
C PRO A 223 -9.77 6.71 37.70
N THR A 224 -8.68 7.16 37.08
CA THR A 224 -8.31 6.80 35.70
C THR A 224 -6.88 6.28 35.65
N PHE A 225 -6.61 5.38 34.68
CA PHE A 225 -5.25 4.88 34.49
C PHE A 225 -4.26 5.99 34.12
N ASP A 226 -4.70 7.04 33.41
CA ASP A 226 -3.87 8.22 33.15
C ASP A 226 -3.41 8.91 34.44
N THR A 227 -4.28 8.95 35.45
CA THR A 227 -3.94 9.48 36.77
C THR A 227 -2.95 8.58 37.49
N VAL A 228 -3.17 7.26 37.47
CA VAL A 228 -2.23 6.28 38.03
C VAL A 228 -0.85 6.42 37.39
N SER A 229 -0.80 6.42 36.05
CA SER A 229 0.43 6.50 35.27
C SER A 229 1.18 7.82 35.48
N ARG A 230 0.46 8.94 35.57
CA ARG A 230 1.04 10.27 35.85
C ARG A 230 1.63 10.36 37.25
N LEU A 231 0.95 9.83 38.26
CA LEU A 231 1.45 9.84 39.65
C LEU A 231 2.69 8.97 39.81
N ILE A 232 2.71 7.78 39.20
CA ILE A 232 3.89 6.89 39.18
C ILE A 232 5.07 7.59 38.48
N ARG A 233 4.86 8.23 37.32
CA ARG A 233 5.93 8.94 36.61
C ARG A 233 6.50 10.11 37.43
N ALA A 234 5.67 10.77 38.23
CA ALA A 234 6.06 11.90 39.05
C ALA A 234 7.00 11.52 40.22
N SER A 235 7.07 10.24 40.60
CA SER A 235 7.94 9.77 41.69
C SER A 235 9.43 9.88 41.35
N ARG A 236 9.80 9.93 40.06
CA ARG A 236 11.18 10.05 39.56
C ARG A 236 12.18 9.06 40.21
N GLY A 237 11.78 7.80 40.39
CA GLY A 237 12.63 6.79 41.04
C GLY A 237 12.42 6.65 42.55
N GLY A 238 11.54 7.48 43.11
CA GLY A 238 11.09 7.42 44.49
C GLY A 238 10.21 6.21 44.80
N PRO A 239 10.05 5.87 46.08
CA PRO A 239 9.07 4.88 46.53
C PRO A 239 7.66 5.34 46.20
N VAL A 240 6.85 4.43 45.67
CA VAL A 240 5.42 4.61 45.43
C VAL A 240 4.68 3.50 46.16
N THR A 241 3.50 3.83 46.67
CA THR A 241 2.54 2.90 47.27
C THR A 241 1.27 2.89 46.43
N LEU A 242 0.77 1.70 46.07
CA LEU A 242 -0.52 1.57 45.39
C LEU A 242 -1.57 1.07 46.36
N THR A 243 -2.73 1.72 46.35
CA THR A 243 -3.93 1.20 46.99
C THR A 243 -4.78 0.57 45.92
N VAL A 244 -5.07 -0.72 46.08
CA VAL A 244 -5.85 -1.53 45.16
C VAL A 244 -7.09 -2.09 45.84
N ARG A 245 -8.10 -2.41 45.04
CA ARG A 245 -9.25 -3.18 45.46
C ARG A 245 -9.11 -4.61 44.93
N ARG A 246 -8.99 -5.56 45.86
CA ARG A 246 -8.87 -7.01 45.61
C ARG A 246 -10.02 -7.72 46.31
N ASP A 247 -10.85 -8.45 45.56
CA ASP A 247 -12.03 -9.17 46.10
C ASP A 247 -12.92 -8.31 47.00
N GLY A 248 -13.11 -7.05 46.63
CA GLY A 248 -13.91 -6.07 47.38
C GLY A 248 -13.22 -5.44 48.60
N ARG A 249 -12.02 -5.90 48.98
CA ARG A 249 -11.21 -5.33 50.07
C ARG A 249 -10.17 -4.35 49.55
N THR A 250 -9.87 -3.34 50.35
CA THR A 250 -8.80 -2.38 50.04
C THR A 250 -7.47 -2.92 50.57
N VAL A 251 -6.51 -3.11 49.67
CA VAL A 251 -5.15 -3.58 49.99
C VAL A 251 -4.16 -2.50 49.60
N THR A 252 -3.19 -2.23 50.48
CA THR A 252 -2.12 -1.27 50.22
C THR A 252 -0.83 -2.03 49.94
N LEU A 253 -0.24 -1.80 48.77
CA LEU A 253 0.94 -2.49 48.27
C LEU A 253 2.12 -1.52 48.20
N GLY A 254 3.30 -1.95 48.68
CA GLY A 254 4.49 -1.11 48.76
C GLY A 254 4.74 -0.53 50.17
N PRO A 255 5.59 0.50 50.30
CA PRO A 255 6.22 1.27 49.23
C PRO A 255 7.30 0.48 48.46
N ARG A 256 7.36 0.65 47.14
CA ARG A 256 8.46 0.15 46.29
C ARG A 256 8.94 1.24 45.34
N ARG A 257 10.27 1.32 45.13
CA ARG A 257 10.87 2.29 44.21
C ARG A 257 10.52 1.97 42.76
N THR A 258 10.11 2.98 42.00
CA THR A 258 9.88 2.81 40.55
C THR A 258 11.18 2.50 39.82
N ILE A 259 11.09 1.75 38.73
CA ILE A 259 12.22 1.47 37.83
C ILE A 259 12.10 2.33 36.56
N PHE A 260 13.23 2.68 35.96
CA PHE A 260 13.27 3.41 34.69
C PHE A 260 13.34 2.43 33.53
N ARG A 261 12.35 2.47 32.62
CA ARG A 261 12.28 1.63 31.41
C ARG A 261 11.61 2.41 30.29
N ASP A 262 12.14 2.31 29.07
CA ASP A 262 11.62 2.98 27.87
C ASP A 262 11.37 4.49 28.05
N GLY A 263 12.34 5.18 28.68
CA GLY A 263 12.29 6.64 28.86
C GLY A 263 11.31 7.13 29.94
N ARG A 264 10.71 6.24 30.75
CA ARG A 264 9.75 6.62 31.81
C ARG A 264 9.92 5.78 33.08
N TRP A 265 9.51 6.37 34.21
CA TRP A 265 9.42 5.67 35.50
C TRP A 265 8.14 4.84 35.56
N ILE A 266 8.27 3.56 35.91
CA ILE A 266 7.18 2.59 35.96
C ILE A 266 7.17 1.77 37.26
N TRP A 267 6.01 1.21 37.58
CA TRP A 267 5.85 0.23 38.65
C TRP A 267 5.74 -1.21 38.13
N GLY A 268 5.34 -1.41 36.86
CA GLY A 268 5.50 -2.69 36.15
C GLY A 268 4.25 -3.57 36.05
N PHE A 269 3.13 -3.01 35.63
CA PHE A 269 1.89 -3.75 35.37
C PHE A 269 1.19 -3.27 34.09
N VAL A 270 0.33 -4.12 33.54
CA VAL A 270 -0.43 -3.89 32.31
C VAL A 270 -1.89 -3.67 32.69
N PRO A 271 -2.52 -2.54 32.31
CA PRO A 271 -3.94 -2.32 32.55
C PRO A 271 -4.80 -3.23 31.67
N ALA A 272 -5.97 -3.62 32.17
CA ALA A 272 -6.96 -4.32 31.38
C ALA A 272 -7.53 -3.43 30.28
N ALA A 273 -7.56 -3.96 29.06
CA ALA A 273 -8.18 -3.30 27.92
C ALA A 273 -9.70 -3.32 28.10
N GLN A 274 -10.32 -2.14 28.08
CA GLN A 274 -11.77 -2.04 28.02
C GLN A 274 -12.16 -1.78 26.57
N LEU A 275 -12.87 -2.71 25.92
CA LEU A 275 -13.43 -2.47 24.59
C LEU A 275 -14.63 -1.53 24.72
N VAL A 276 -14.58 -0.41 24.00
CA VAL A 276 -15.67 0.56 23.94
C VAL A 276 -15.98 0.89 22.48
N SER A 277 -17.28 0.96 22.18
CA SER A 277 -17.76 1.46 20.89
C SER A 277 -17.97 2.97 20.99
N TYR A 278 -17.49 3.70 20.00
CA TYR A 278 -17.63 5.15 19.94
C TYR A 278 -18.83 5.55 19.07
N PRO A 279 -19.50 6.68 19.36
CA PRO A 279 -20.51 7.23 18.46
C PRO A 279 -19.93 7.48 17.07
N LEU A 280 -20.75 7.35 16.01
CA LEU A 280 -20.29 7.40 14.61
C LEU A 280 -19.47 8.67 14.29
N GLY A 281 -19.87 9.84 14.80
CA GLY A 281 -19.11 11.08 14.60
C GLY A 281 -17.73 11.07 15.26
N SER A 282 -17.63 10.49 16.46
CA SER A 282 -16.35 10.31 17.16
C SER A 282 -15.48 9.27 16.46
N SER A 283 -16.06 8.16 16.00
CA SER A 283 -15.36 7.12 15.22
C SER A 283 -14.76 7.69 13.93
N ALA A 284 -15.51 8.53 13.21
CA ALA A 284 -15.01 9.19 12.01
C ALA A 284 -13.85 10.15 12.31
N ARG A 285 -13.94 10.93 13.40
CA ARG A 285 -12.86 11.83 13.81
C ARG A 285 -11.60 11.06 14.21
N LEU A 286 -11.74 9.98 14.98
CA LEU A 286 -10.63 9.13 15.39
C LEU A 286 -9.99 8.44 14.19
N ALA A 287 -10.79 7.87 13.27
CA ALA A 287 -10.29 7.27 12.03
C ALA A 287 -9.52 8.28 11.17
N ALA A 288 -10.03 9.52 11.03
CA ALA A 288 -9.30 10.59 10.35
C ALA A 288 -8.01 10.98 11.07
N GLY A 289 -8.02 11.00 12.40
CA GLY A 289 -6.84 11.22 13.24
C GLY A 289 -5.77 10.15 13.02
N ASP A 290 -6.15 8.88 12.98
CA ASP A 290 -5.25 7.76 12.70
C ASP A 290 -4.68 7.84 11.28
N CYS A 291 -5.51 8.11 10.26
CA CYS A 291 -5.02 8.38 8.90
C CYS A 291 -3.96 9.48 8.90
N TRP A 292 -4.24 10.62 9.56
CA TRP A 292 -3.30 11.75 9.66
C TRP A 292 -2.02 11.41 10.43
N GLN A 293 -2.13 10.61 11.48
CA GLN A 293 -0.97 10.12 12.22
C GLN A 293 -0.09 9.23 11.34
N VAL A 294 -0.67 8.37 10.51
CA VAL A 294 0.10 7.58 9.53
C VAL A 294 0.79 8.50 8.53
N VAL A 295 0.09 9.48 7.94
CA VAL A 295 0.69 10.46 7.01
C VAL A 295 1.89 11.17 7.63
N THR A 296 1.70 11.76 8.80
CA THR A 296 2.75 12.55 9.47
C THR A 296 3.87 11.66 10.00
N GLY A 297 3.57 10.44 10.45
CA GLY A 297 4.55 9.44 10.83
C GLY A 297 5.42 9.02 9.66
N THR A 298 4.83 8.71 8.50
CA THR A 298 5.56 8.40 7.27
C THR A 298 6.43 9.58 6.81
N ALA A 299 5.90 10.81 6.84
CA ALA A 299 6.67 11.99 6.48
C ALA A 299 7.88 12.20 7.40
N LYS A 300 7.71 12.03 8.72
CA LYS A 300 8.80 12.09 9.71
C LYS A 300 9.82 10.97 9.50
N ALA A 301 9.35 9.75 9.21
CA ALA A 301 10.22 8.61 8.93
C ALA A 301 11.11 8.91 7.70
N ILE A 302 10.51 9.38 6.60
CA ILE A 302 11.26 9.79 5.40
C ILE A 302 12.25 10.93 5.73
N ALA A 303 11.81 11.96 6.46
CA ALA A 303 12.69 13.07 6.85
C ALA A 303 13.88 12.61 7.71
N SER A 304 13.66 11.62 8.58
CA SER A 304 14.71 11.06 9.45
C SER A 304 15.82 10.34 8.68
N LEU A 305 15.53 9.79 7.48
CA LEU A 305 16.52 9.15 6.62
C LEU A 305 17.60 10.13 6.14
N PHE A 306 17.25 11.41 5.97
CA PHE A 306 18.18 12.45 5.57
C PHE A 306 18.91 13.10 6.76
N GLY A 307 18.43 12.89 7.99
CA GLY A 307 18.94 13.51 9.21
C GLY A 307 20.00 12.72 9.98
N GLY A 308 20.48 11.58 9.46
CA GLY A 308 21.56 10.79 10.06
C GLY A 308 21.22 10.03 11.36
N ARG A 309 19.95 10.03 11.79
CA ARG A 309 19.46 9.31 12.99
C ARG A 309 18.51 8.17 12.61
N GLY A 310 18.93 7.32 11.67
CA GLY A 310 18.08 6.29 11.10
C GLY A 310 17.85 5.10 12.04
N GLU A 311 16.85 5.18 12.90
CA GLU A 311 16.26 4.02 13.62
C GLU A 311 15.00 3.48 12.91
N GLY A 312 14.75 3.89 11.67
CA GLY A 312 13.58 3.46 10.91
C GLY A 312 13.65 1.99 10.51
N GLN A 313 12.92 1.13 11.23
CA GLN A 313 12.71 -0.26 10.81
C GLN A 313 11.73 -0.30 9.64
N LEU A 314 12.26 -0.52 8.43
CA LEU A 314 11.46 -0.84 7.26
C LEU A 314 11.01 -2.30 7.35
N THR A 315 9.69 -2.54 7.37
CA THR A 315 9.10 -3.89 7.36
C THR A 315 8.80 -4.32 5.92
N SER A 316 9.18 -5.55 5.55
CA SER A 316 8.88 -6.08 4.21
C SER A 316 7.46 -6.66 4.13
N THR A 317 7.08 -7.16 2.95
CA THR A 317 5.84 -7.91 2.77
C THR A 317 5.74 -9.13 3.70
N VAL A 318 6.86 -9.79 4.02
CA VAL A 318 6.89 -10.94 4.93
C VAL A 318 6.60 -10.50 6.37
N GLY A 319 7.24 -9.43 6.84
CA GLY A 319 6.98 -8.86 8.16
C GLY A 319 5.54 -8.40 8.35
N ILE A 320 4.93 -7.79 7.31
CA ILE A 320 3.52 -7.40 7.34
C ILE A 320 2.61 -8.61 7.54
N VAL A 321 2.83 -9.72 6.82
CA VAL A 321 2.02 -10.93 6.98
C VAL A 321 2.18 -11.50 8.40
N ARG A 322 3.40 -11.52 8.94
CA ARG A 322 3.66 -12.00 10.32
C ARG A 322 2.96 -11.14 11.38
N ILE A 323 3.09 -9.82 11.30
CA ILE A 323 2.46 -8.88 12.24
C ILE A 323 0.93 -8.96 12.12
N SER A 324 0.41 -9.09 10.91
CA SER A 324 -1.03 -9.25 10.68
C SER A 324 -1.56 -10.57 11.23
N ALA A 325 -0.80 -11.67 11.09
CA ALA A 325 -1.17 -12.97 11.65
C ALA A 325 -1.18 -12.92 13.19
N ALA A 326 -0.14 -12.35 13.81
CA ALA A 326 -0.09 -12.15 15.25
C ALA A 326 -1.23 -11.23 15.76
N ALA A 327 -1.57 -10.19 15.01
CA ALA A 327 -2.70 -9.32 15.35
C ALA A 327 -4.04 -10.07 15.33
N LEU A 328 -4.24 -10.98 14.36
CA LEU A 328 -5.45 -11.78 14.24
C LEU A 328 -5.57 -12.83 15.35
N GLU A 329 -4.45 -13.34 15.87
CA GLU A 329 -4.43 -14.20 17.07
C GLU A 329 -4.87 -13.45 18.33
N VAL A 330 -4.53 -12.15 18.42
CA VAL A 330 -4.98 -11.29 19.54
C VAL A 330 -6.45 -10.95 19.40
N SER A 331 -6.86 -10.38 18.26
CA SER A 331 -8.27 -10.12 17.96
C SER A 331 -8.50 -9.72 16.50
N PHE A 332 -9.73 -9.94 16.01
CA PHE A 332 -10.12 -9.49 14.68
C PHE A 332 -10.07 -7.96 14.51
N ALA A 333 -10.42 -7.19 15.55
CA ALA A 333 -10.36 -5.72 15.50
C ALA A 333 -8.93 -5.20 15.29
N TRP A 334 -7.95 -5.80 16.00
CA TRP A 334 -6.54 -5.47 15.81
C TRP A 334 -6.05 -5.83 14.41
N TYR A 335 -6.49 -6.96 13.86
CA TYR A 335 -6.20 -7.32 12.46
C TYR A 335 -6.75 -6.27 11.47
N VAL A 336 -8.01 -5.85 11.63
CA VAL A 336 -8.61 -4.79 10.77
C VAL A 336 -7.83 -3.48 10.89
N GLN A 337 -7.35 -3.13 12.09
CA GLN A 337 -6.52 -1.95 12.29
C GLN A 337 -5.18 -2.05 11.55
N ILE A 338 -4.53 -3.23 11.57
CA ILE A 338 -3.31 -3.47 10.78
C ILE A 338 -3.61 -3.37 9.28
N VAL A 339 -4.72 -3.94 8.79
CA VAL A 339 -5.15 -3.81 7.39
C VAL A 339 -5.33 -2.34 7.01
N GLY A 340 -5.94 -1.53 7.88
CA GLY A 340 -6.07 -0.09 7.67
C GLY A 340 -4.72 0.63 7.59
N PHE A 341 -3.79 0.31 8.50
CA PHE A 341 -2.43 0.84 8.49
C PHE A 341 -1.67 0.47 7.22
N VAL A 342 -1.73 -0.80 6.79
CA VAL A 342 -1.09 -1.28 5.56
C VAL A 342 -1.70 -0.60 4.35
N SER A 343 -3.03 -0.49 4.27
CA SER A 343 -3.71 0.19 3.17
C SER A 343 -3.29 1.65 3.05
N MET A 344 -3.24 2.38 4.18
CA MET A 344 -2.77 3.76 4.21
C MET A 344 -1.29 3.87 3.78
N SER A 345 -0.44 2.96 4.24
CA SER A 345 0.98 2.93 3.88
C SER A 345 1.17 2.66 2.39
N LEU A 346 0.40 1.73 1.80
CA LEU A 346 0.41 1.47 0.35
C LEU A 346 -0.04 2.70 -0.44
N ALA A 347 -1.06 3.43 0.03
CA ALA A 347 -1.48 4.69 -0.61
C ALA A 347 -0.35 5.73 -0.61
N LEU A 348 0.30 5.93 0.53
CA LEU A 348 1.38 6.92 0.67
C LEU A 348 2.61 6.55 -0.15
N LEU A 349 3.01 5.27 -0.13
CA LEU A 349 4.10 4.77 -0.98
C LEU A 349 3.78 4.99 -2.45
N ASN A 350 2.57 4.64 -2.90
CA ASN A 350 2.18 4.84 -4.29
C ASN A 350 2.09 6.32 -4.69
N LEU A 351 1.95 7.26 -3.74
CA LEU A 351 2.00 8.70 -4.01
C LEU A 351 3.42 9.28 -4.06
N LEU A 352 4.47 8.48 -3.77
CA LEU A 352 5.84 8.95 -3.91
C LEU A 352 6.14 9.34 -5.37
N PRO A 353 6.86 10.46 -5.60
CA PRO A 353 7.13 11.00 -6.93
C PRO A 353 8.21 10.20 -7.68
N LEU A 354 7.99 8.90 -7.86
CA LEU A 354 9.01 7.95 -8.26
C LEU A 354 8.39 6.88 -9.17
N LEU A 355 8.83 6.77 -10.42
CA LEU A 355 8.38 5.70 -11.31
C LEU A 355 8.96 4.35 -10.86
N PRO A 356 8.24 3.23 -10.95
CA PRO A 356 6.93 3.02 -11.60
C PRO A 356 5.70 3.29 -10.72
N LEU A 357 5.84 3.92 -9.56
CA LEU A 357 4.69 4.22 -8.67
C LEU A 357 3.79 5.29 -9.30
N ASP A 358 2.52 5.30 -8.88
CA ASP A 358 1.50 6.23 -9.37
C ASP A 358 1.92 7.70 -9.24
N GLY A 359 2.56 8.07 -8.14
CA GLY A 359 3.05 9.41 -7.86
C GLY A 359 4.10 9.87 -8.87
N GLY A 360 4.89 8.95 -9.43
CA GLY A 360 5.78 9.23 -10.56
C GLY A 360 4.99 9.61 -11.81
N HIS A 361 3.95 8.85 -12.16
CA HIS A 361 3.06 9.16 -13.28
C HIS A 361 2.32 10.50 -13.09
N ILE A 362 1.88 10.79 -11.86
CA ILE A 362 1.28 12.08 -11.47
C ILE A 362 2.28 13.20 -11.71
N LEU A 363 3.50 13.10 -11.16
CA LEU A 363 4.55 14.10 -11.33
C LEU A 363 4.86 14.37 -12.80
N PHE A 364 5.03 13.32 -13.60
CA PHE A 364 5.31 13.47 -15.04
C PHE A 364 4.16 14.15 -15.77
N SER A 365 2.91 13.79 -15.46
CA SER A 365 1.73 14.42 -16.07
C SER A 365 1.62 15.90 -15.70
N LEU A 366 1.98 16.27 -14.47
CA LEU A 366 2.07 17.67 -14.03
C LEU A 366 3.18 18.44 -14.75
N ILE A 367 4.38 17.86 -14.88
CA ILE A 367 5.50 18.46 -15.60
C ILE A 367 5.13 18.71 -17.08
N GLU A 368 4.50 17.74 -17.73
CA GLU A 368 4.02 17.89 -19.11
C GLU A 368 2.97 19.00 -19.25
N ALA A 369 2.06 19.12 -18.27
CA ALA A 369 1.03 20.16 -18.25
C ALA A 369 1.62 21.57 -18.11
N VAL A 370 2.61 21.74 -17.23
CA VAL A 370 3.33 23.02 -17.05
C VAL A 370 4.13 23.35 -18.30
N ARG A 371 4.85 22.37 -18.87
CA ARG A 371 5.67 22.56 -20.07
C ARG A 371 4.85 22.76 -21.33
N ARG A 372 3.56 22.38 -21.33
CA ARG A 372 2.69 22.27 -22.52
C ARG A 372 3.31 21.44 -23.66
N ARG A 373 4.33 20.65 -23.35
CA ARG A 373 5.00 19.74 -24.28
C ARG A 373 5.24 18.43 -23.57
N ALA A 374 5.03 17.36 -24.33
CA ALA A 374 5.35 16.00 -23.99
C ALA A 374 6.82 15.84 -23.52
N LEU A 375 7.04 14.98 -22.54
CA LEU A 375 8.37 14.49 -22.22
C LEU A 375 8.79 13.40 -23.21
N ALA A 376 10.08 13.35 -23.53
CA ALA A 376 10.65 12.31 -24.35
C ALA A 376 10.56 10.96 -23.62
N ARG A 377 10.26 9.91 -24.38
CA ARG A 377 10.05 8.56 -23.84
C ARG A 377 11.30 8.02 -23.15
N GLU A 378 12.48 8.35 -23.66
CA GLU A 378 13.77 7.92 -23.11
C GLU A 378 13.98 8.43 -21.68
N VAL A 379 13.46 9.62 -21.36
CA VAL A 379 13.49 10.17 -20.00
C VAL A 379 12.63 9.32 -19.08
N TYR A 380 11.43 8.97 -19.53
CA TYR A 380 10.50 8.14 -18.79
C TYR A 380 11.08 6.74 -18.51
N GLU A 381 11.66 6.10 -19.52
CA GLU A 381 12.31 4.78 -19.39
C GLU A 381 13.49 4.81 -18.41
N ARG A 382 14.40 5.80 -18.54
CA ARG A 382 15.56 5.92 -17.64
C ARG A 382 15.15 6.14 -16.19
N VAL A 383 14.20 7.05 -15.95
CA VAL A 383 13.70 7.32 -14.60
C VAL A 383 12.97 6.11 -14.02
N SER A 384 12.20 5.38 -14.84
CA SER A 384 11.54 4.14 -14.43
C SER A 384 12.53 3.05 -14.01
N VAL A 385 13.63 2.87 -14.75
CA VAL A 385 14.67 1.89 -14.41
C VAL A 385 15.34 2.24 -13.09
N VAL A 386 15.72 3.51 -12.90
CA VAL A 386 16.33 3.98 -11.64
C VAL A 386 15.38 3.76 -10.48
N GLY A 387 14.11 4.11 -10.65
CA GLY A 387 13.14 3.96 -9.57
C GLY A 387 12.77 2.52 -9.26
N PHE A 388 12.70 1.65 -10.27
CA PHE A 388 12.53 0.20 -10.07
C PHE A 388 13.73 -0.39 -9.28
N ALA A 389 14.96 0.00 -9.63
CA ALA A 389 16.15 -0.42 -8.89
C ALA A 389 16.12 0.06 -7.42
N LEU A 390 15.66 1.29 -7.17
CA LEU A 390 15.51 1.83 -5.82
C LEU A 390 14.46 1.06 -5.00
N ILE A 391 13.30 0.75 -5.59
CA ILE A 391 12.24 -0.02 -4.92
C ILE A 391 12.76 -1.42 -4.55
N ILE A 392 13.47 -2.09 -5.47
CA ILE A 392 14.09 -3.38 -5.18
C ILE A 392 15.10 -3.25 -4.04
N LEU A 393 15.95 -2.23 -4.06
CA LEU A 393 16.94 -2.00 -3.00
C LEU A 393 16.26 -1.81 -1.64
N ILE A 394 15.22 -0.96 -1.57
CA ILE A 394 14.45 -0.73 -0.33
C ILE A 394 13.79 -2.02 0.13
N TRP A 395 13.23 -2.81 -0.78
CA TRP A 395 12.59 -4.08 -0.45
C TRP A 395 13.60 -5.11 0.08
N VAL A 396 14.80 -5.19 -0.49
CA VAL A 396 15.89 -6.07 0.00
C VAL A 396 16.34 -5.64 1.39
N ILE A 397 16.51 -4.33 1.64
CA ILE A 397 16.86 -3.80 2.97
C ILE A 397 15.77 -4.15 3.99
N ALA A 398 14.50 -3.92 3.64
CA ALA A 398 13.36 -4.26 4.51
C ALA A 398 13.29 -5.77 4.81
N LEU A 399 13.54 -6.61 3.80
CA LEU A 399 13.56 -8.05 3.95
C LEU A 399 14.71 -8.50 4.86
N SER A 400 15.89 -7.92 4.69
CA SER A 400 17.05 -8.18 5.57
C SER A 400 16.73 -7.82 7.03
N ASN A 401 16.08 -6.67 7.26
CA ASN A 401 15.67 -6.24 8.60
C ASN A 401 14.69 -7.23 9.24
N ASP A 402 13.72 -7.75 8.49
CA ASP A 402 12.75 -8.73 9.00
C ASP A 402 13.42 -10.03 9.46
N PHE A 403 14.46 -10.48 8.76
CA PHE A 403 15.25 -11.66 9.14
C PHE A 403 16.17 -11.38 10.33
N SER A 404 16.84 -10.24 10.36
CA SER A 404 17.70 -9.84 11.49
C SER A 404 16.90 -9.63 12.79
N ALA A 405 15.66 -9.15 12.70
CA ALA A 405 14.76 -9.01 13.84
C ALA A 405 14.16 -10.34 14.33
N GLY A 406 14.20 -11.39 13.50
CA GLY A 406 13.73 -12.74 13.83
C GLY A 406 14.80 -13.69 14.35
N ALA A 407 16.07 -13.28 14.36
CA ALA A 407 17.15 -14.09 14.93
C ALA A 407 17.03 -14.10 16.47
N PRO A 408 17.02 -15.26 17.13
CA PRO A 408 17.06 -15.31 18.59
C PRO A 408 18.36 -14.63 19.06
N ARG A 409 18.21 -13.65 19.96
CA ARG A 409 19.34 -13.14 20.76
C ARG A 409 19.52 -14.01 21.99
#